data_AF-A0AAJ1L516-F1
#
_entry.id   AF-A0AAJ1L516-F1
#
_cell.length_a   1.000
_cell.length_b   1.000
_cell.length_c   1.000
_cell.angle_alpha   90.00
_cell.angle_beta   90.00
_cell.angle_gamma   90.00
#
_symmetry.space_group_name_H-M   'P 1'
#
loop_
_entity.id
_entity.type
_entity.pdbx_description
1 polymer ?
#
loop_
_entity_poly.entity_id
_entity_poly.type
_entity_poly.pdbx_seq_one_letter_code
_entity_poly.pdbx_strand_id
1 'polypeptide(L)'
;MKKGIICFVFSSVLLSSCSFQQTMQEEKTFVGTTGGATDRVTDPIPLKELPKYFPAKFKVPTFLPYDITSDVLGEVRTIEKKNAVLTIKYKQQEQGRHEYIELTVANFPYSFPDFVEEKRFQEQMKLNNGASAYFKNKDDFERGEEFATLLWKEKGIEYQLLYRNVEENDADVIKKNLYYIANNMK
;
A
#
# COMPACT_ATOMS: atom_id res chain seq x y z
N MET A 1 -7.42 -77.72 -23.85
CA MET A 1 -6.51 -77.43 -24.99
C MET A 1 -6.37 -75.92 -25.16
N LYS A 2 -5.13 -75.44 -25.34
CA LYS A 2 -4.67 -74.08 -25.77
C LYS A 2 -4.93 -72.94 -24.76
N LYS A 3 -3.93 -72.46 -24.00
CA LYS A 3 -2.70 -71.67 -24.32
C LYS A 3 -2.96 -70.14 -24.40
N GLY A 4 -2.22 -69.37 -23.58
CA GLY A 4 -2.00 -67.92 -23.70
C GLY A 4 -1.86 -67.23 -22.33
N ILE A 5 -0.69 -67.20 -21.68
CA ILE A 5 0.43 -66.21 -21.83
C ILE A 5 0.02 -64.84 -21.23
N ILE A 6 0.37 -64.54 -19.97
CA ILE A 6 1.60 -63.87 -19.45
C ILE A 6 1.54 -62.33 -19.52
N CYS A 7 1.65 -61.70 -18.33
CA CYS A 7 2.22 -60.38 -17.95
C CYS A 7 1.80 -59.13 -18.75
N PHE A 8 1.51 -57.98 -18.10
CA PHE A 8 2.49 -57.18 -17.37
C PHE A 8 1.84 -56.36 -16.25
N VAL A 9 2.34 -56.54 -15.04
CA VAL A 9 2.18 -55.61 -13.92
C VAL A 9 3.13 -54.45 -14.18
N PHE A 10 2.59 -53.28 -14.50
CA PHE A 10 3.37 -52.03 -14.50
C PHE A 10 3.67 -51.66 -13.04
N SER A 11 4.76 -52.21 -12.50
CA SER A 11 5.38 -51.73 -11.27
C SER A 11 6.73 -51.12 -11.64
N SER A 12 6.71 -49.81 -11.88
CA SER A 12 7.90 -48.97 -12.00
C SER A 12 7.72 -47.76 -11.10
N VAL A 13 7.70 -48.01 -9.79
CA VAL A 13 7.99 -46.96 -8.80
C VAL A 13 9.50 -46.96 -8.62
N LEU A 14 10.19 -46.27 -9.53
CA LEU A 14 11.58 -45.91 -9.36
C LEU A 14 11.72 -44.40 -9.37
N LEU A 15 12.07 -43.90 -8.19
CA LEU A 15 13.04 -42.84 -7.96
C LEU A 15 12.78 -41.50 -8.63
N SER A 16 12.27 -40.56 -7.85
CA SER A 16 12.76 -39.19 -7.91
C SER A 16 12.78 -38.62 -6.50
N SER A 17 13.98 -38.60 -5.95
CA SER A 17 14.40 -37.72 -4.86
C SER A 17 13.67 -36.39 -4.89
N CYS A 18 12.87 -36.11 -3.84
CA CYS A 18 12.53 -34.75 -3.46
C CYS A 18 13.82 -34.06 -3.00
N SER A 19 14.61 -33.59 -3.96
CA SER A 19 15.53 -32.49 -3.73
C SER A 19 14.66 -31.27 -3.49
N PHE A 20 14.29 -31.03 -2.24
CA PHE A 20 13.75 -29.75 -1.80
C PHE A 20 14.91 -28.75 -1.84
N GLN A 21 15.27 -28.37 -3.06
CA GLN A 21 16.28 -27.37 -3.34
C GLN A 21 15.61 -26.03 -3.04
N GLN A 22 16.15 -25.37 -2.02
CA GLN A 22 15.84 -23.99 -1.62
C GLN A 22 15.54 -23.15 -2.85
N THR A 23 14.28 -22.82 -3.07
CA THR A 23 13.94 -21.71 -3.96
C THR A 23 14.31 -20.47 -3.19
N MET A 24 15.53 -19.99 -3.45
CA MET A 24 15.96 -18.68 -3.03
C MET A 24 14.89 -17.68 -3.45
N GLN A 25 14.54 -16.83 -2.50
CA GLN A 25 13.71 -15.65 -2.68
C GLN A 25 14.34 -14.81 -3.81
N GLU A 26 13.85 -14.99 -5.03
CA GLU A 26 14.19 -14.10 -6.14
C GLU A 26 13.67 -12.71 -5.77
N GLU A 27 14.58 -11.83 -5.34
CA GLU A 27 14.39 -10.39 -5.48
C GLU A 27 13.90 -10.14 -6.92
N LYS A 28 12.65 -9.67 -7.06
CA LYS A 28 12.14 -9.19 -8.34
C LYS A 28 12.81 -7.86 -8.66
N THR A 29 14.08 -7.89 -9.03
CA THR A 29 14.72 -6.76 -9.70
C THR A 29 14.12 -6.63 -11.10
N PHE A 30 13.23 -5.65 -11.28
CA PHE A 30 12.85 -5.18 -12.61
C PHE A 30 14.06 -4.45 -13.22
N VAL A 31 14.93 -5.20 -13.90
CA VAL A 31 16.11 -4.64 -14.57
C VAL A 31 15.75 -4.26 -15.99
N GLY A 32 15.43 -2.99 -16.19
CA GLY A 32 15.52 -2.32 -17.50
C GLY A 32 16.73 -1.38 -17.49
N THR A 33 17.87 -1.82 -18.04
CA THR A 33 19.10 -1.03 -18.16
C THR A 33 19.09 -0.17 -19.41
N THR A 34 19.06 1.17 -19.25
CA THR A 34 19.79 2.18 -20.04
C THR A 34 19.71 3.53 -19.29
N GLY A 35 20.80 3.98 -18.68
CA GLY A 35 21.03 5.40 -18.34
C GLY A 35 20.05 6.09 -17.37
N GLY A 36 20.20 5.88 -16.07
CA GLY A 36 20.10 7.00 -15.09
C GLY A 36 18.78 7.24 -14.35
N ALA A 37 17.72 6.48 -14.59
CA ALA A 37 16.49 6.53 -13.79
C ALA A 37 16.12 5.12 -13.32
N THR A 38 16.44 4.81 -12.06
CA THR A 38 16.10 3.52 -11.46
C THR A 38 14.84 3.67 -10.62
N ASP A 39 13.73 3.15 -11.11
CA ASP A 39 12.55 2.93 -10.29
C ASP A 39 12.77 1.66 -9.46
N ARG A 40 12.75 1.80 -8.14
CA ARG A 40 13.00 0.69 -7.21
C ARG A 40 12.03 0.77 -6.06
N VAL A 41 11.56 -0.38 -5.61
CA VAL A 41 10.73 -0.51 -4.41
C VAL A 41 11.47 -1.39 -3.43
N THR A 42 11.51 -1.00 -2.16
CA THR A 42 12.07 -1.84 -1.11
C THR A 42 11.14 -3.01 -0.80
N ASP A 43 11.67 -4.08 -0.21
CA ASP A 43 10.84 -5.02 0.54
C ASP A 43 10.10 -4.30 1.68
N PRO A 44 9.04 -4.90 2.26
CA PRO A 44 8.37 -4.36 3.44
C PRO A 44 9.35 -4.15 4.62
N ILE A 45 9.41 -2.91 5.11
CA ILE A 45 10.32 -2.46 6.17
C ILE A 45 9.52 -2.07 7.42
N PRO A 46 9.97 -2.42 8.64
CA PRO A 46 9.33 -1.97 9.87
C PRO A 46 9.24 -0.45 9.97
N LEU A 47 8.11 0.07 10.48
CA LEU A 47 7.82 1.51 10.57
C LEU A 47 8.98 2.36 11.12
N LYS A 48 9.68 1.85 12.15
CA LYS A 48 10.82 2.51 12.80
C LYS A 48 12.07 2.68 11.92
N GLU A 49 12.21 1.85 10.89
CA GLU A 49 13.36 1.82 9.99
C GLU A 49 13.13 2.68 8.74
N LEU A 50 11.88 2.99 8.39
CA LEU A 50 11.51 3.78 7.21
C LEU A 50 12.22 5.14 7.08
N PRO A 51 12.48 5.90 8.17
CA PRO A 51 13.22 7.17 8.07
C PRO A 51 14.64 7.04 7.50
N LYS A 52 15.22 5.83 7.44
CA LYS A 52 16.53 5.58 6.81
C LYS A 52 16.44 5.53 5.29
N TYR A 53 15.26 5.25 4.74
CA TYR A 53 15.03 5.00 3.31
C TYR A 53 14.28 6.14 2.62
N PHE A 54 13.50 6.93 3.38
CA PHE A 54 12.78 8.08 2.85
C PHE A 54 13.55 9.39 3.08
N PRO A 55 13.75 10.24 2.05
CA PRO A 55 14.69 11.37 2.11
C PRO A 55 14.23 12.58 2.92
N ALA A 56 13.03 12.56 3.49
CA ALA A 56 12.47 13.66 4.26
C ALA A 56 11.87 13.19 5.58
N LYS A 57 11.74 14.13 6.54
CA LYS A 57 10.96 13.85 7.75
C LYS A 57 9.47 13.80 7.38
N PHE A 58 8.79 12.78 7.85
CA PHE A 58 7.37 12.57 7.65
C PHE A 58 6.69 12.26 8.97
N LYS A 59 5.38 12.50 9.01
CA LYS A 59 4.52 12.16 10.14
C LYS A 59 3.77 10.86 9.87
N VAL A 60 3.36 10.16 10.92
CA VAL A 60 2.53 8.94 10.85
C VAL A 60 1.30 9.06 11.76
N PRO A 61 0.21 8.30 11.50
CA PRO A 61 -0.97 8.24 12.37
C PRO A 61 -0.60 7.84 13.79
N THR A 62 -1.10 8.58 14.78
CA THR A 62 -1.04 8.21 16.19
C THR A 62 -2.37 7.70 16.72
N PHE A 63 -3.40 7.70 15.87
CA PHE A 63 -4.75 7.26 16.14
C PHE A 63 -5.30 6.60 14.88
N LEU A 64 -6.07 5.53 15.05
CA LEU A 64 -6.83 4.85 14.01
C LEU A 64 -8.20 4.50 14.59
N PRO A 65 -9.26 4.40 13.76
CA PRO A 65 -10.62 4.10 14.24
C PRO A 65 -10.80 2.62 14.64
N TYR A 66 -9.74 1.82 14.62
CA TYR A 66 -9.72 0.40 14.97
C TYR A 66 -8.33 -0.02 15.48
N ASP A 67 -8.28 -1.18 16.13
CA ASP A 67 -7.04 -1.84 16.52
C ASP A 67 -6.33 -2.46 15.32
N ILE A 68 -5.01 -2.34 15.29
CA ILE A 68 -4.15 -2.82 14.20
C ILE A 68 -3.29 -4.01 14.60
N THR A 69 -2.85 -4.77 13.61
CA THR A 69 -1.78 -5.75 13.80
C THR A 69 -0.50 -5.05 14.28
N SER A 70 0.23 -5.66 15.21
CA SER A 70 1.48 -5.10 15.76
C SER A 70 2.57 -4.83 14.72
N ASP A 71 2.54 -5.56 13.60
CA ASP A 71 3.63 -5.59 12.62
C ASP A 71 3.33 -4.65 11.45
N VAL A 72 3.25 -3.34 11.73
CA VAL A 72 3.08 -2.32 10.69
C VAL A 72 4.37 -2.20 9.87
N LEU A 73 4.26 -2.51 8.58
CA LEU A 73 5.33 -2.41 7.60
C LEU A 73 5.00 -1.32 6.57
N GLY A 74 6.03 -0.72 6.00
CA GLY A 74 5.93 0.20 4.88
C GLY A 74 6.92 -0.14 3.77
N GLU A 75 6.66 0.40 2.59
CA GLU A 75 7.49 0.23 1.38
C GLU A 75 7.92 1.60 0.88
N VAL A 76 9.17 1.73 0.45
CA VAL A 76 9.68 2.97 -0.15
C VAL A 76 9.96 2.70 -1.64
N ARG A 77 9.28 3.45 -2.51
CA ARG A 77 9.57 3.52 -3.93
C ARG A 77 10.45 4.73 -4.22
N THR A 78 11.66 4.51 -4.72
CA THR A 78 12.52 5.56 -5.26
C THR A 78 12.30 5.68 -6.76
N ILE A 79 11.97 6.88 -7.23
CA ILE A 79 11.75 7.19 -8.64
C ILE A 79 12.87 8.14 -9.07
N GLU A 80 13.60 7.75 -10.11
CA GLU A 80 14.82 8.45 -10.55
C GLU A 80 15.84 8.59 -9.40
N LYS A 81 16.45 9.78 -9.24
CA LYS A 81 17.51 10.04 -8.24
C LYS A 81 17.03 10.75 -6.97
N LYS A 82 15.86 11.40 -7.00
CA LYS A 82 15.46 12.36 -5.95
C LYS A 82 14.03 12.15 -5.44
N ASN A 83 13.17 11.53 -6.24
CA ASN A 83 11.76 11.37 -5.89
C ASN A 83 11.60 10.06 -5.10
N ALA A 84 10.81 10.12 -4.04
CA ALA A 84 10.50 8.97 -3.22
C ALA A 84 9.03 9.02 -2.81
N VAL A 85 8.42 7.85 -2.78
CA VAL A 85 7.07 7.61 -2.25
C VAL A 85 7.19 6.57 -1.15
N LEU A 86 6.66 6.86 0.01
CA LEU A 86 6.52 5.93 1.13
C LEU A 86 5.05 5.53 1.22
N THR A 87 4.78 4.23 1.31
CA THR A 87 3.43 3.70 1.54
C THR A 87 3.43 2.83 2.79
N ILE A 88 2.49 3.09 3.71
CA ILE A 88 2.31 2.33 4.96
C ILE A 88 0.86 1.88 5.05
N LYS A 89 0.63 0.58 5.29
CA LYS A 89 -0.72 0.00 5.42
C LYS A 89 -0.99 -0.39 6.87
N TYR A 90 -2.02 0.23 7.45
CA TYR A 90 -2.51 -0.04 8.80
C TYR A 90 -3.70 -0.99 8.73
N LYS A 91 -3.43 -2.29 8.76
CA LYS A 91 -4.48 -3.33 8.63
C LYS A 91 -5.20 -3.55 9.96
N GLN A 92 -6.52 -3.65 9.91
CA GLN A 92 -7.33 -4.00 11.07
C GLN A 92 -6.98 -5.39 11.61
N GLN A 93 -6.97 -5.54 12.94
CA GLN A 93 -6.64 -6.80 13.61
C GLN A 93 -7.77 -7.85 13.54
N GLU A 94 -9.03 -7.41 13.48
CA GLU A 94 -10.22 -8.28 13.52
C GLU A 94 -10.27 -9.23 12.31
N GLN A 95 -10.38 -10.54 12.58
CA GLN A 95 -10.43 -11.55 11.52
C GLN A 95 -11.72 -11.42 10.70
N GLY A 96 -11.58 -11.42 9.38
CA GLY A 96 -12.69 -11.32 8.44
C GLY A 96 -13.03 -9.89 8.01
N ARG A 97 -12.50 -8.88 8.70
CA ARG A 97 -12.54 -7.50 8.22
C ARG A 97 -11.31 -7.20 7.37
N HIS A 98 -11.53 -6.56 6.23
CA HIS A 98 -10.49 -6.22 5.27
C HIS A 98 -10.26 -4.71 5.18
N GLU A 99 -10.83 -3.95 6.11
CA GLU A 99 -10.61 -2.52 6.23
C GLU A 99 -9.15 -2.21 6.55
N TYR A 100 -8.63 -1.17 5.89
CA TYR A 100 -7.34 -0.62 6.26
C TYR A 100 -7.23 0.83 5.84
N ILE A 101 -6.39 1.54 6.57
CA ILE A 101 -5.96 2.88 6.25
C ILE A 101 -4.57 2.76 5.64
N GLU A 102 -4.38 3.40 4.51
CA GLU A 102 -3.10 3.52 3.84
C GLU A 102 -2.64 4.96 3.94
N LEU A 103 -1.42 5.16 4.45
CA LEU A 103 -0.72 6.44 4.37
C LEU A 103 0.28 6.39 3.22
N THR A 104 0.12 7.28 2.26
CA THR A 104 1.14 7.56 1.24
C THR A 104 1.77 8.93 1.51
N VAL A 105 3.10 8.98 1.50
CA VAL A 105 3.90 10.19 1.68
C VAL A 105 4.86 10.34 0.50
N ALA A 106 4.85 11.50 -0.15
CA ALA A 106 5.76 11.77 -1.27
C ALA A 106 6.53 13.07 -1.07
N ASN A 107 7.80 13.07 -1.46
CA ASN A 107 8.64 14.28 -1.43
C ASN A 107 8.55 15.12 -2.72
N PHE A 108 7.53 14.87 -3.53
CA PHE A 108 7.21 15.55 -4.79
C PHE A 108 5.69 15.49 -5.02
N PRO A 109 5.12 16.29 -5.94
CA PRO A 109 3.72 16.19 -6.34
C PRO A 109 3.43 14.81 -6.97
N TYR A 110 2.88 13.87 -6.21
CA TYR A 110 2.69 12.49 -6.67
C TYR A 110 1.26 12.27 -7.18
N SER A 111 0.27 12.45 -6.32
CA SER A 111 -1.15 12.36 -6.64
C SER A 111 -1.80 13.74 -6.79
N PHE A 112 -1.16 14.82 -6.34
CA PHE A 112 -1.75 16.17 -6.40
C PHE A 112 -2.12 16.66 -7.81
N PRO A 113 -1.29 16.47 -8.86
CA PRO A 113 -1.67 16.91 -10.20
C PRO A 113 -2.98 16.25 -10.64
N ASP A 114 -3.02 14.92 -10.57
CA ASP A 114 -4.16 14.13 -11.01
C ASP A 114 -5.38 14.25 -10.08
N PHE A 115 -5.21 14.71 -8.83
CA PHE A 115 -6.31 14.80 -7.87
C PHE A 115 -6.83 16.23 -7.67
N VAL A 116 -5.94 17.18 -7.41
CA VAL A 116 -6.30 18.56 -7.06
C VAL A 116 -6.35 19.46 -8.29
N GLU A 117 -5.35 19.38 -9.17
CA GLU A 117 -5.30 20.24 -10.36
C GLU A 117 -6.40 19.85 -11.35
N GLU A 118 -6.68 18.55 -11.48
CA GLU A 118 -7.82 18.02 -12.22
C GLU A 118 -9.18 18.14 -11.48
N LYS A 119 -9.20 18.68 -10.25
CA LYS A 119 -10.42 18.86 -9.43
C LYS A 119 -11.22 17.57 -9.21
N ARG A 120 -10.53 16.43 -9.04
CA ARG A 120 -11.13 15.12 -8.72
C ARG A 120 -11.41 14.94 -7.22
N PHE A 121 -11.78 16.02 -6.53
CA PHE A 121 -12.16 16.02 -5.11
C PHE A 121 -13.56 16.60 -4.92
N GLN A 122 -14.24 16.20 -3.85
CA GLN A 122 -15.60 16.62 -3.53
C GLN A 122 -15.61 17.83 -2.59
N GLU A 123 -14.69 17.87 -1.62
CA GLU A 123 -14.66 18.91 -0.59
C GLU A 123 -13.22 19.39 -0.34
N GLN A 124 -13.04 20.70 -0.17
CA GLN A 124 -11.79 21.30 0.31
C GLN A 124 -12.00 21.83 1.74
N MET A 125 -11.09 21.48 2.64
CA MET A 125 -11.09 21.90 4.04
C MET A 125 -9.70 22.38 4.48
N LYS A 126 -9.61 22.97 5.67
CA LYS A 126 -8.33 23.39 6.28
C LYS A 126 -7.99 22.48 7.45
N LEU A 127 -6.76 21.97 7.49
CA LEU A 127 -6.20 21.33 8.67
C LEU A 127 -5.86 22.36 9.75
N ASN A 128 -5.65 21.89 10.98
CA ASN A 128 -5.31 22.70 12.16
C ASN A 128 -4.00 23.50 11.99
N ASN A 129 -3.09 23.01 11.15
CA ASN A 129 -1.85 23.71 10.80
C ASN A 129 -2.04 24.75 9.67
N GLY A 130 -3.26 24.96 9.19
CA GLY A 130 -3.62 25.89 8.13
C GLY A 130 -3.48 25.34 6.70
N ALA A 131 -2.98 24.12 6.51
CA ALA A 131 -2.85 23.51 5.19
C ALA A 131 -4.22 23.18 4.58
N SER A 132 -4.37 23.39 3.27
CA SER A 132 -5.55 22.90 2.54
C SER A 132 -5.48 21.37 2.41
N ALA A 133 -6.57 20.71 2.75
CA ALA A 133 -6.80 19.30 2.51
C ALA A 133 -7.99 19.10 1.57
N TYR A 134 -7.92 18.08 0.74
CA TYR A 134 -8.86 17.79 -0.33
C TYR A 134 -9.42 16.39 -0.13
N PHE A 135 -10.72 16.31 0.09
CA PHE A 135 -11.43 15.08 0.40
C PHE A 135 -12.24 14.60 -0.80
N LYS A 136 -12.21 13.29 -1.06
CA LYS A 136 -13.11 12.58 -1.96
C LYS A 136 -13.60 11.34 -1.22
N ASN A 137 -14.90 11.12 -1.16
CA ASN A 137 -15.48 9.87 -0.70
C ASN A 137 -15.48 8.81 -1.82
N LYS A 138 -15.84 7.57 -1.49
CA LYS A 138 -16.05 6.51 -2.50
C LYS A 138 -17.03 6.98 -3.59
N ASP A 139 -16.72 6.69 -4.85
CA ASP A 139 -17.61 6.98 -5.97
C ASP A 139 -18.53 5.78 -6.21
N ASP A 140 -19.85 5.99 -6.11
CA ASP A 140 -20.85 4.93 -6.32
C ASP A 140 -20.91 4.41 -7.78
N PHE A 141 -20.28 5.12 -8.73
CA PHE A 141 -20.39 4.84 -10.18
C PHE A 141 -19.15 4.21 -10.80
N GLU A 142 -17.99 4.30 -10.15
CA GLU A 142 -16.75 3.68 -10.63
C GLU A 142 -16.63 2.30 -9.96
N ARG A 143 -16.82 1.21 -10.73
CA ARG A 143 -16.76 -0.19 -10.26
C ARG A 143 -15.38 -0.64 -9.75
N GLY A 144 -14.58 0.24 -9.16
CA GLY A 144 -13.19 -0.06 -8.82
C GLY A 144 -12.55 0.77 -7.70
N GLU A 145 -13.08 1.94 -7.34
CA GLU A 145 -12.49 2.77 -6.27
C GLU A 145 -13.37 2.78 -5.01
N GLU A 146 -13.39 1.67 -4.27
CA GLU A 146 -14.04 1.54 -2.96
C GLU A 146 -13.20 2.18 -1.83
N PHE A 147 -12.82 3.45 -1.99
CA PHE A 147 -12.06 4.15 -0.98
C PHE A 147 -12.41 5.63 -0.86
N ALA A 148 -12.34 6.11 0.37
CA ALA A 148 -12.29 7.54 0.64
C ALA A 148 -10.83 7.99 0.75
N THR A 149 -10.56 9.22 0.32
CA THR A 149 -9.21 9.80 0.31
C THR A 149 -9.21 11.21 0.88
N LEU A 150 -8.16 11.52 1.65
CA LEU A 150 -7.83 12.87 2.08
C LEU A 150 -6.38 13.16 1.67
N LEU A 151 -6.20 14.14 0.78
CA LEU A 151 -4.90 14.55 0.25
C LEU A 151 -4.56 15.96 0.73
N TRP A 152 -3.32 16.18 1.16
CA TRP A 152 -2.82 17.52 1.50
C TRP A 152 -1.31 17.64 1.27
N LYS A 153 -0.80 18.87 1.35
CA LYS A 153 0.63 19.15 1.31
C LYS A 153 1.04 19.99 2.51
N GLU A 154 2.16 19.62 3.14
CA GLU A 154 2.79 20.39 4.21
C GLU A 154 4.30 20.47 3.95
N LYS A 155 4.85 21.68 3.89
CA LYS A 155 6.31 21.93 3.76
C LYS A 155 6.97 21.16 2.61
N GLY A 156 6.29 21.08 1.46
CA GLY A 156 6.78 20.38 0.27
C GLY A 156 6.64 18.86 0.30
N ILE A 157 6.07 18.29 1.37
CA ILE A 157 5.72 16.88 1.47
C ILE A 157 4.23 16.71 1.21
N GLU A 158 3.90 15.81 0.31
CA GLU A 158 2.55 15.39 0.02
C GLU A 158 2.16 14.22 0.91
N TYR A 159 0.95 14.26 1.44
CA TYR A 159 0.37 13.22 2.27
C TYR A 159 -0.98 12.84 1.71
N GLN A 160 -1.24 11.54 1.63
CA GLN A 160 -2.52 10.98 1.26
C GLN A 160 -2.91 9.92 2.28
N LEU A 161 -4.11 10.04 2.85
CA LEU A 161 -4.75 8.95 3.57
C LEU A 161 -5.80 8.34 2.66
N LEU A 162 -5.76 7.01 2.49
CA LEU A 162 -6.84 6.23 1.88
C LEU A 162 -7.48 5.39 2.96
N TYR A 163 -8.81 5.36 3.02
CA TYR A 163 -9.55 4.41 3.83
C TYR A 163 -10.27 3.43 2.88
N ARG A 164 -9.80 2.18 2.85
CA ARG A 164 -10.19 1.15 1.87
C ARG A 164 -11.08 0.08 2.51
N ASN A 165 -11.96 -0.50 1.69
CA ASN A 165 -12.87 -1.61 2.04
C ASN A 165 -13.81 -1.30 3.21
N VAL A 166 -14.10 -0.03 3.45
CA VAL A 166 -14.88 0.43 4.60
C VAL A 166 -16.32 -0.03 4.46
N GLU A 167 -16.81 -0.83 5.42
CA GLU A 167 -18.22 -1.23 5.46
C GLU A 167 -19.12 -0.06 5.83
N GLU A 168 -18.60 0.88 6.64
CA GLU A 168 -19.26 2.15 6.93
C GLU A 168 -19.63 2.86 5.62
N ASN A 169 -20.91 3.22 5.51
CA ASN A 169 -21.44 3.93 4.36
C ASN A 169 -21.63 5.42 4.67
N ASP A 170 -21.50 5.83 5.94
CA ASP A 170 -21.56 7.22 6.33
C ASP A 170 -20.28 7.97 5.93
N ALA A 171 -20.41 8.72 4.83
CA ALA A 171 -19.40 9.61 4.29
C ALA A 171 -18.86 10.60 5.32
N ASP A 172 -19.70 11.13 6.21
CA ASP A 172 -19.32 12.12 7.19
C ASP A 172 -18.52 11.51 8.33
N VAL A 173 -18.82 10.26 8.73
CA VAL A 173 -18.01 9.51 9.70
C VAL A 173 -16.62 9.23 9.13
N ILE A 174 -16.54 8.73 7.90
CA ILE A 174 -15.28 8.45 7.22
C ILE A 174 -14.43 9.74 7.10
N LYS A 175 -15.04 10.83 6.65
CA LYS A 175 -14.40 12.14 6.54
C LYS A 175 -13.86 12.63 7.88
N LYS A 176 -14.68 12.56 8.94
CA LYS A 176 -14.27 12.94 10.30
C LYS A 176 -13.08 12.13 10.79
N ASN A 177 -13.07 10.82 10.54
CA ASN A 177 -11.96 9.95 10.91
C ASN A 177 -10.68 10.34 10.17
N LEU A 178 -10.71 10.48 8.85
CA LEU A 178 -9.55 10.90 8.05
C LEU A 178 -9.03 12.28 8.47
N TYR A 179 -9.94 13.23 8.67
CA TYR A 179 -9.60 14.58 9.13
C TYR A 179 -8.98 14.56 10.53
N TYR A 180 -9.52 13.75 11.45
CA TYR A 180 -8.98 13.61 12.79
C TYR A 180 -7.57 13.01 12.76
N ILE A 181 -7.35 11.97 11.96
CA ILE A 181 -6.02 11.36 11.80
C ILE A 181 -5.03 12.40 11.29
N ALA A 182 -5.32 13.05 10.16
CA ALA A 182 -4.42 14.03 9.53
C ALA A 182 -3.98 15.15 10.49
N ASN A 183 -4.88 15.59 11.37
CA ASN A 183 -4.60 16.63 12.35
C ASN A 183 -3.79 16.18 13.58
N ASN A 184 -3.71 14.88 13.84
CA ASN A 184 -3.06 14.31 15.03
C ASN A 184 -1.80 13.50 14.71
N MET A 185 -1.42 13.37 13.44
CA MET A 185 -0.18 12.71 13.02
C MET A 185 1.07 13.37 13.63
N LYS A 186 2.10 12.58 13.92
CA LYS A 186 3.37 13.03 14.51
C LYS A 186 4.58 12.49 13.77
#